data_AF-A0A414M258-F1
#
_entry.id   AF-A0A414M258-F1
#
_cell.length_a   1.000
_cell.length_b   1.000
_cell.length_c   1.000
_cell.angle_alpha   90.00
_cell.angle_beta   90.00
_cell.angle_gamma   90.00
#
_symmetry.space_group_name_H-M   'P 1'
#
loop_
_entity.id
_entity.type
_entity.pdbx_description
1 polymer ?
#
loop_
_entity_poly.entity_id
_entity_poly.type
_entity_poly.pdbx_seq_one_letter_code
_entity_poly.pdbx_strand_id
1 'polypeptide(L)'
;MLDRNIDKVERIIELISNSGKKEQFRVGDVVDINYRKPFDPRGVGYNGDAGLTGRIADIKDTVIYVDAGTLFHSNIVAITLDTVLYVAKAEHEHIEDMRRA
;
A
#
# COMPACT_ATOMS: atom_id res chain seq x y z
N MET A 1 -7.68 26.41 -26.98
CA MET A 1 -7.49 25.70 -25.69
C MET A 1 -7.61 24.22 -26.00
N LEU A 2 -6.57 23.43 -25.71
CA LEU A 2 -6.64 21.97 -25.81
C LEU A 2 -7.24 21.47 -24.50
N ASP A 3 -8.51 21.04 -24.54
CA ASP A 3 -9.11 20.24 -23.48
C ASP A 3 -8.38 18.90 -23.44
N ARG A 4 -7.29 18.85 -22.67
CA ARG A 4 -6.67 17.58 -22.30
C ARG A 4 -7.50 16.99 -21.18
N ASN A 5 -8.59 16.32 -21.55
CA ASN A 5 -9.09 15.20 -20.75
C ASN A 5 -7.99 14.15 -20.71
N ILE A 6 -7.04 14.34 -19.80
CA ILE A 6 -6.16 13.26 -19.37
C ILE A 6 -7.06 12.35 -18.57
N ASP A 7 -7.58 11.31 -19.22
CA ASP A 7 -8.19 10.20 -18.52
C ASP A 7 -7.20 9.76 -17.44
N LYS A 8 -7.61 9.84 -16.18
CA LYS A 8 -6.81 9.33 -15.07
C LYS A 8 -6.65 7.83 -15.32
N VAL A 9 -5.48 7.43 -15.80
CA VAL A 9 -5.13 6.01 -15.94
C VAL A 9 -5.24 5.40 -14.55
N GLU A 10 -6.29 4.61 -14.31
CA GLU A 10 -6.41 3.85 -13.08
C GLU A 10 -5.25 2.86 -13.03
N ARG A 11 -4.34 3.08 -12.08
CA ARG A 11 -3.27 2.12 -11.82
C ARG A 11 -3.81 1.07 -10.87
N ILE A 12 -4.03 -0.12 -11.42
CA ILE A 12 -4.59 -1.29 -10.74
C ILE A 12 -3.55 -2.41 -10.79
N ILE A 13 -3.44 -3.19 -9.72
CA ILE A 13 -2.65 -4.40 -9.64
C ILE A 13 -3.49 -5.56 -9.09
N GLU A 14 -3.26 -6.76 -9.62
CA GLU A 14 -3.82 -7.99 -9.09
C GLU A 14 -2.78 -8.70 -8.21
N LEU A 15 -3.14 -8.96 -6.95
CA LEU A 15 -2.31 -9.72 -6.00
C LEU A 15 -3.14 -10.82 -5.34
N ILE A 16 -2.47 -11.87 -4.85
CA ILE A 16 -3.14 -12.88 -4.02
C ILE A 16 -3.28 -12.31 -2.61
N SER A 17 -4.52 -12.10 -2.18
CA SER A 17 -4.85 -11.61 -0.85
C SER A 17 -4.66 -12.68 0.23
N ASN A 18 -4.79 -12.28 1.50
CA ASN A 18 -4.79 -13.22 2.64
C ASN A 18 -5.80 -14.35 2.54
N SER A 19 -6.90 -14.16 1.81
CA SER A 19 -7.91 -15.20 1.61
C SER A 19 -7.48 -16.27 0.58
N GLY A 20 -6.28 -16.16 0.02
CA GLY A 20 -5.81 -16.96 -1.12
C GLY A 20 -6.47 -16.60 -2.45
N LYS A 21 -7.33 -15.57 -2.46
CA LYS A 21 -8.01 -15.10 -3.67
C LYS A 21 -7.22 -13.98 -4.33
N LYS A 22 -7.20 -14.01 -5.66
CA LYS A 22 -6.78 -12.86 -6.47
C LYS A 22 -7.71 -11.69 -6.19
N GLU A 23 -7.12 -10.57 -5.84
CA GLU A 23 -7.82 -9.33 -5.53
C GLU A 23 -7.15 -8.16 -6.26
N GLN A 24 -7.97 -7.21 -6.70
CA GLN A 24 -7.52 -5.98 -7.33
C GLN A 24 -7.33 -4.86 -6.31
N PHE A 25 -6.13 -4.30 -6.31
CA PHE A 25 -5.73 -3.15 -5.53
C PHE A 25 -5.46 -1.97 -6.45
N ARG A 26 -5.82 -0.78 -6.03
CA ARG A 26 -5.66 0.45 -6.82
C ARG A 26 -5.12 1.59 -5.98
N VAL A 27 -4.58 2.60 -6.66
CA VAL A 27 -4.24 3.88 -6.02
C VAL A 27 -5.45 4.43 -5.27
N GLY A 28 -5.24 4.78 -4.00
CA GLY A 28 -6.26 5.27 -3.09
C GLY A 28 -6.85 4.22 -2.15
N ASP A 29 -6.69 2.92 -2.43
CA ASP A 29 -7.11 1.85 -1.51
C ASP A 29 -6.27 1.92 -0.22
N VAL A 30 -6.91 1.70 0.93
CA VAL A 30 -6.21 1.50 2.21
C VAL A 30 -5.99 0.01 2.37
N VAL A 31 -4.74 -0.37 2.64
CA VAL A 31 -4.30 -1.76 2.68
C VAL A 31 -3.49 -2.06 3.93
N ASP A 32 -3.64 -3.28 4.41
CA ASP A 32 -2.70 -3.93 5.32
C ASP A 32 -1.76 -4.79 4.48
N ILE A 33 -0.45 -4.55 4.58
CA ILE A 33 0.54 -5.26 3.78
C ILE A 33 1.69 -5.75 4.64
N ASN A 34 1.99 -7.04 4.53
CA ASN A 34 3.22 -7.63 5.04
C ASN A 34 4.17 -7.91 3.89
N TYR A 35 5.44 -7.56 4.07
CA TYR A 35 6.47 -7.72 3.06
C TYR A 35 7.81 -7.99 3.71
N ARG A 36 8.71 -8.61 2.95
CA ARG A 36 10.09 -8.79 3.36
C ARG A 36 10.87 -7.52 3.06
N LYS A 37 11.47 -6.90 4.08
CA LYS A 37 12.35 -5.75 3.84
C LYS A 37 13.57 -6.18 3.02
N PRO A 38 14.01 -5.39 2.04
CA PRO A 38 15.27 -5.64 1.36
C PRO A 38 16.41 -5.60 2.37
N PHE A 39 17.43 -6.44 2.14
CA PHE A 39 18.62 -6.47 2.98
C PHE A 39 19.31 -5.10 2.98
N ASP A 40 19.45 -4.46 4.15
CA ASP A 40 20.30 -3.28 4.30
C ASP A 40 21.70 -3.74 4.77
N PRO A 41 22.73 -3.67 3.90
CA PRO A 41 24.08 -4.10 4.23
C PRO A 41 24.75 -3.26 5.33
N ARG A 42 24.18 -2.10 5.68
CA ARG A 42 24.69 -1.23 6.75
C ARG A 42 24.18 -1.67 8.13
N GLY A 43 23.26 -2.63 8.19
CA GLY A 43 22.65 -3.10 9.45
C GLY A 43 21.80 -2.05 10.17
N VAL A 44 21.47 -0.94 9.49
CA VAL A 44 20.65 0.14 10.04
C VAL A 44 19.18 -0.16 9.74
N GLY A 45 18.55 -0.97 10.58
CA GLY A 45 17.13 -1.31 10.45
C GLY A 45 16.82 -2.78 10.72
N TYR A 46 15.53 -3.09 10.83
CA TYR A 46 15.06 -4.47 11.02
C TYR A 46 15.20 -5.25 9.69
N ASN A 47 16.10 -6.24 9.68
CA ASN A 47 16.19 -7.22 8.61
C ASN A 47 15.13 -8.31 8.87
N GLY A 48 14.16 -8.46 7.98
CA GLY A 48 13.10 -9.47 8.13
C GLY A 48 11.75 -9.04 7.58
N ASP A 49 10.72 -9.74 8.02
CA ASP A 49 9.35 -9.47 7.63
C ASP A 49 8.82 -8.24 8.40
N ALA A 50 8.10 -7.37 7.69
CA ALA A 50 7.52 -6.15 8.24
C ALA A 50 6.07 -6.01 7.80
N GLY A 51 5.26 -5.35 8.62
CA GLY A 51 3.87 -5.00 8.31
C GLY A 51 3.67 -3.49 8.32
N LEU A 52 2.76 -3.01 7.48
CA LEU A 52 2.23 -1.65 7.57
C LEU A 52 0.79 -1.58 7.10
N THR A 53 0.07 -0.61 7.66
CA THR A 53 -1.25 -0.18 7.18
C THR A 53 -1.06 1.18 6.53
N GLY A 54 -1.61 1.38 5.33
CA GLY A 54 -1.52 2.66 4.67
C GLY A 54 -2.30 2.74 3.37
N ARG A 55 -2.34 3.94 2.78
CA ARG A 55 -3.03 4.19 1.51
C ARG A 55 -2.06 3.98 0.35
N ILE A 56 -2.47 3.24 -0.68
CA ILE A 56 -1.69 3.15 -1.92
C ILE A 56 -1.63 4.53 -2.57
N ALA A 57 -0.45 5.13 -2.58
CA ALA A 57 -0.20 6.45 -3.17
C ALA A 57 0.14 6.35 -4.65
N ASP A 58 0.89 5.31 -5.05
CA ASP A 58 1.18 5.03 -6.45
C ASP A 58 1.48 3.54 -6.67
N ILE A 59 1.29 3.08 -7.91
CA ILE A 59 1.72 1.77 -8.39
C ILE A 59 2.56 2.01 -9.64
N LYS A 60 3.77 1.47 -9.68
CA LYS A 60 4.66 1.64 -10.84
C LYS A 60 5.53 0.42 -11.02
N ASP A 61 5.51 -0.13 -12.24
CA ASP A 61 6.26 -1.32 -12.61
C ASP A 61 6.01 -2.47 -11.62
N THR A 62 7.02 -2.89 -10.87
CA THR A 62 6.93 -3.94 -9.84
C THR A 62 6.98 -3.39 -8.41
N VAL A 63 6.55 -2.14 -8.20
CA VAL A 63 6.60 -1.46 -6.90
C VAL A 63 5.26 -0.81 -6.55
N ILE A 64 4.82 -0.99 -5.31
CA ILE A 64 3.71 -0.27 -4.69
C ILE A 64 4.29 0.76 -3.72
N TYR A 65 3.81 2.00 -3.82
CA TYR A 65 4.13 3.07 -2.88
C TYR A 65 2.95 3.24 -1.94
N VAL A 66 3.17 2.99 -0.65
CA VAL A 66 2.13 3.08 0.37
C VAL A 66 2.45 4.24 1.31
N ASP A 67 1.52 5.17 1.44
CA ASP A 67 1.56 6.19 2.47
C ASP A 67 1.05 5.60 3.80
N ALA A 68 2.01 5.29 4.67
CA ALA A 68 1.79 4.88 6.06
C ALA A 68 1.98 6.06 7.03
N GLY A 69 1.87 7.29 6.53
CA GLY A 69 1.98 8.50 7.31
C GLY A 69 0.88 8.64 8.37
N THR A 70 1.18 9.45 9.37
CA THR A 70 0.19 9.94 10.34
C THR A 70 -0.25 11.35 9.95
N LEU A 71 -1.22 11.91 10.68
CA LEU A 71 -1.64 13.32 10.51
C LEU A 71 -0.49 14.33 10.57
N PHE A 72 0.62 13.98 11.22
CA PHE A 72 1.72 14.90 11.50
C PHE A 72 2.98 14.62 10.66
N HIS A 73 3.08 13.44 10.03
CA HIS A 73 4.26 13.04 9.27
C HIS A 73 3.87 12.13 8.12
N SER A 74 4.21 12.51 6.88
CA SER A 74 4.12 11.63 5.71
C SER A 74 5.17 10.52 5.78
N ASN A 75 4.79 9.28 5.47
CA ASN A 75 5.73 8.16 5.43
C ASN A 75 5.42 7.28 4.21
N ILE A 76 6.05 7.61 3.08
CA ILE A 76 5.92 6.81 1.86
C ILE A 76 6.91 5.64 1.92
N VAL A 77 6.37 4.43 1.89
CA VAL A 77 7.15 3.19 1.84
C VAL A 77 7.02 2.58 0.46
N ALA A 78 8.16 2.31 -0.18
CA ALA A 78 8.23 1.59 -1.45
C ALA A 78 8.38 0.08 -1.19
N ILE A 79 7.49 -0.72 -1.77
CA ILE A 79 7.42 -2.18 -1.57
C ILE A 79 7.47 -2.85 -2.94
N THR A 80 8.52 -3.63 -3.18
CA THR A 80 8.61 -4.44 -4.40
C THR A 80 7.67 -5.65 -4.29
N LEU A 81 6.92 -5.93 -5.36
CA LEU A 81 5.85 -6.93 -5.34
C LEU A 81 6.31 -8.35 -5.01
N ASP A 82 7.53 -8.71 -5.40
CA ASP A 82 8.14 -10.01 -5.12
C ASP A 82 8.47 -10.21 -3.64
N THR A 83 8.52 -9.13 -2.86
CA THR A 83 8.72 -9.16 -1.41
C THR A 83 7.41 -9.27 -0.63
N VAL A 84 6.27 -9.08 -1.28
CA VAL A 84 4.95 -9.11 -0.61
C VAL A 84 4.66 -10.52 -0.13
N LEU A 85 4.42 -10.65 1.17
CA LEU A 85 4.05 -11.89 1.84
C LEU A 85 2.54 -12.00 1.98
N TYR A 86 1.88 -10.85 2.21
CA TYR A 86 0.45 -10.72 2.36
C TYR A 86 0.01 -9.30 1.98
N VAL A 87 -1.16 -9.18 1.35
CA VAL A 87 -1.91 -7.93 1.27
C VAL A 87 -3.43 -8.16 1.44
N ALA A 88 -4.13 -7.21 2.05
CA ALA A 88 -5.60 -7.10 2.00
C ALA A 88 -6.04 -5.65 2.10
N LYS A 89 -7.29 -5.37 1.70
CA LYS A 89 -7.92 -4.08 2.00
C LYS A 89 -8.15 -3.99 3.50
N ALA A 90 -7.74 -2.88 4.10
CA ALA A 90 -8.00 -2.64 5.52
C ALA A 90 -9.52 -2.51 5.71
N GLU A 91 -10.10 -3.35 6.58
CA GLU A 91 -11.54 -3.29 6.83
C GLU A 91 -11.91 -1.98 7.56
N HIS A 92 -12.97 -1.33 7.07
CA HIS A 92 -13.42 -0.01 7.48
C HIS A 92 -14.13 0.01 8.86
N GLU A 93 -13.97 -0.99 9.73
CA GLU A 93 -14.79 -1.10 10.94
C GLU A 93 -14.36 -0.20 12.12
N HIS A 94 -13.36 0.67 11.97
CA HIS A 94 -12.90 1.54 13.06
C HIS A 94 -12.86 3.06 12.77
N ILE A 95 -13.31 3.53 11.59
CA ILE A 95 -13.31 4.97 11.28
C ILE A 95 -14.67 5.62 11.58
N GLU A 96 -15.77 4.87 11.55
CA GLU A 96 -17.11 5.45 11.75
C GLU A 96 -17.47 5.68 13.23
N ASP A 97 -16.88 4.93 14.18
CA ASP A 97 -17.16 5.10 15.61
C ASP A 97 -16.58 6.39 16.22
N MET A 98 -15.47 6.91 15.69
CA MET A 98 -14.92 8.21 16.15
C MET A 98 -15.67 9.42 15.63
N ARG A 99 -16.50 9.28 14.59
CA ARG A 99 -17.35 10.37 14.07
C ARG A 99 -18.71 10.44 14.77
N ARG A 100 -19.02 9.46 15.62
CA ARG A 100 -20.31 9.32 16.30
C ARG A 100 -20.26 9.57 17.82
N ALA A 101 -19.07 9.83 18.38
CA ALA A 101 -18.85 10.20 19.77
C ALA A 101 -18.84 11.72 19.97
#